data_AF-A0A943C9V0-F1
#
_entry.id   AF-A0A943C9V0-F1
#
_cell.length_a   1.000
_cell.length_b   1.000
_cell.length_c   1.000
_cell.angle_alpha   90.00
_cell.angle_beta   90.00
_cell.angle_gamma   90.00
#
_symmetry.space_group_name_H-M   'P 1'
#
loop_
_entity.id
_entity.type
_entity.pdbx_description
1 polymer ?
#
loop_
_entity_poly.entity_id
_entity_poly.type
_entity_poly.pdbx_seq_one_letter_code
_entity_poly.pdbx_strand_id
1 'polypeptide(L)'
;MKYFTIYQQIMQSEIKTAEYESYKNSTVGRTNEEWLAVLAALRYPRSHPREMLEMLEHEKFHISYEMLVRCLRSVNLDDPGKRCYICTQIEEAAGHLKKALDGSKKDAVAFADFASDMTERDNSRGKMYFKAKYLLVYLIWIDEDLRSQDYIQIGQCYGERYCERVVRQLKKEINRKLGVKEEKKSTRDVLQKTEAVLASTESSYELTGNDELAKLRFLNENYRNSLEMVQAMFDELTESVEESAEEAKKTAISDFFGKLNSPMYGSILDSLLVVEQNLANARKIGVKMPPQLMSLTIIFKQLIRFVKDSGIEPIEEVGREFEASYEDISLLNYVGAPYERDGEIKKLRVSTPGWKYGEIIISTPTVQEVAEE
;
A
#
# COMPACT_ATOMS: atom_id res chain seq x y z
N MET A 1 16.06 -7.14 11.38
CA MET A 1 15.76 -6.59 10.04
C MET A 1 15.61 -5.07 10.09
N LYS A 2 15.96 -4.34 9.02
CA LYS A 2 15.99 -2.86 9.00
C LYS A 2 14.62 -2.19 9.21
N TYR A 3 13.57 -2.74 8.62
CA TYR A 3 12.20 -2.23 8.65
C TYR A 3 11.26 -3.18 9.39
N PHE A 4 11.78 -3.95 10.35
CA PHE A 4 11.00 -4.93 11.13
C PHE A 4 9.79 -4.29 11.84
N THR A 5 9.90 -3.02 12.22
CA THR A 5 8.81 -2.25 12.83
C THR A 5 7.55 -2.19 11.95
N ILE A 6 7.67 -2.27 10.61
CA ILE A 6 6.50 -2.33 9.70
C ILE A 6 5.68 -3.60 9.99
N TYR A 7 6.35 -4.75 10.06
CA TYR A 7 5.71 -6.02 10.37
C TYR A 7 5.05 -5.98 11.75
N GLN A 8 5.77 -5.47 12.76
CA GLN A 8 5.23 -5.36 14.13
C GLN A 8 4.00 -4.45 14.20
N GLN A 9 4.04 -3.28 13.56
CA GLN A 9 2.92 -2.33 13.57
C GLN A 9 1.66 -2.91 12.92
N ILE A 10 1.81 -3.56 11.76
CA ILE A 10 0.69 -4.21 11.06
C ILE A 10 0.12 -5.32 11.93
N MET A 11 0.95 -6.26 12.40
CA MET A 11 0.48 -7.34 13.25
C MET A 11 -0.21 -6.81 14.51
N GLN A 12 0.36 -5.83 15.22
CA GLN A 12 -0.26 -5.22 16.39
C GLN A 12 -1.61 -4.58 16.09
N SER A 13 -1.75 -3.88 14.96
CA SER A 13 -3.02 -3.28 14.55
C SER A 13 -4.12 -4.31 14.27
N GLU A 14 -3.72 -5.51 13.84
CA GLU A 14 -4.63 -6.56 13.40
C GLU A 14 -5.13 -7.45 14.55
N ILE A 15 -4.47 -7.46 15.72
CA ILE A 15 -4.85 -8.26 16.88
C ILE A 15 -6.32 -8.04 17.27
N LYS A 16 -6.78 -6.78 17.39
CA LYS A 16 -8.17 -6.47 17.77
C LYS A 16 -9.18 -6.96 16.73
N THR A 17 -8.82 -6.89 15.45
CA THR A 17 -9.68 -7.37 14.38
C THR A 17 -9.75 -8.90 14.38
N ALA A 18 -8.62 -9.57 14.63
CA ALA A 18 -8.57 -11.01 14.82
C ALA A 18 -9.48 -11.44 15.99
N GLU A 19 -9.35 -10.82 17.17
CA GLU A 19 -10.18 -11.13 18.33
C GLU A 19 -11.69 -11.03 18.03
N TYR A 20 -12.10 -9.98 17.30
CA TYR A 20 -13.47 -9.80 16.88
C TYR A 20 -13.96 -10.89 15.91
N GLU A 21 -13.16 -11.23 14.89
CA GLU A 21 -13.50 -12.29 13.93
C GLU A 21 -13.55 -13.68 14.61
N SER A 22 -12.66 -13.95 15.57
CA SER A 22 -12.67 -15.17 16.38
C SER A 22 -13.98 -15.32 17.15
N TYR A 23 -14.37 -14.24 17.85
CA TYR A 23 -15.62 -14.20 18.61
C TYR A 23 -16.84 -14.43 17.72
N LYS A 24 -16.89 -13.76 16.56
CA LYS A 24 -17.95 -13.92 15.56
C LYS A 24 -18.03 -15.36 15.02
N ASN A 25 -16.91 -16.02 14.76
CA ASN A 25 -16.91 -17.40 14.29
C ASN A 25 -17.36 -18.40 15.37
N SER A 26 -16.97 -18.17 16.63
CA SER A 26 -17.37 -19.01 17.77
C SER A 26 -18.89 -18.97 18.01
N THR A 27 -19.52 -17.80 17.87
CA THR A 27 -20.96 -17.61 18.05
C THR A 27 -21.80 -18.26 16.94
N VAL A 28 -21.21 -18.56 15.78
CA VAL A 28 -21.85 -19.25 14.65
C VAL A 28 -21.54 -20.76 14.66
N GLY A 29 -20.85 -21.27 15.69
CA GLY A 29 -20.53 -22.69 15.83
C GLY A 29 -19.54 -23.23 14.79
N ARG A 30 -18.74 -22.36 14.16
CA ARG A 30 -17.67 -22.76 13.23
C ARG A 30 -16.42 -23.12 14.03
N THR A 31 -15.89 -24.33 13.81
CA THR A 31 -14.63 -24.78 14.42
C THR A 31 -13.44 -24.10 13.75
N ASN A 32 -12.72 -23.28 14.50
CA ASN A 32 -11.58 -22.51 14.03
C ASN A 32 -10.27 -23.31 14.15
N GLU A 33 -10.29 -24.57 13.70
CA GLU A 33 -9.20 -25.55 13.89
C GLU A 33 -8.39 -25.78 12.60
N GLU A 34 -8.79 -25.15 11.51
CA GLU A 34 -8.13 -25.28 10.21
C GLU A 34 -6.66 -24.85 10.23
N TRP A 35 -6.29 -23.97 11.16
CA TRP A 35 -4.91 -23.54 11.36
C TRP A 35 -3.99 -24.62 11.88
N LEU A 36 -4.52 -25.54 12.70
CA LEU A 36 -3.76 -26.71 13.16
C LEU A 36 -3.45 -27.62 11.97
N ALA A 37 -4.42 -27.78 11.07
CA ALA A 37 -4.21 -28.54 9.84
C ALA A 37 -3.17 -27.88 8.93
N VAL A 38 -3.22 -26.56 8.76
CA VAL A 38 -2.20 -25.82 7.99
C VAL A 38 -0.83 -25.90 8.67
N LEU A 39 -0.75 -25.68 9.99
CA LEU A 39 0.48 -25.73 10.76
C LEU A 39 1.16 -27.10 10.62
N ALA A 40 0.41 -28.18 10.84
CA ALA A 40 0.94 -29.53 10.69
C ALA A 40 1.32 -29.85 9.24
N ALA A 41 0.52 -29.40 8.27
CA ALA A 41 0.80 -29.59 6.85
C ALA A 41 2.09 -28.89 6.40
N LEU A 42 2.38 -27.70 6.95
CA LEU A 42 3.58 -26.94 6.63
C LEU A 42 4.83 -27.48 7.34
N ARG A 43 4.71 -27.95 8.59
CA ARG A 43 5.84 -28.55 9.32
C ARG A 43 6.20 -29.94 8.83
N TYR A 44 5.19 -30.74 8.46
CA TYR A 44 5.36 -32.16 8.14
C TYR A 44 4.72 -32.52 6.79
N PRO A 45 5.10 -31.88 5.67
CA PRO A 45 4.36 -31.98 4.40
C PRO A 45 4.28 -33.39 3.81
N ARG A 46 5.21 -34.29 4.19
CA ARG A 46 5.24 -35.68 3.73
C ARG A 46 4.57 -36.67 4.68
N SER A 47 4.27 -36.26 5.91
CA SER A 47 3.75 -37.14 6.94
C SER A 47 2.29 -37.51 6.74
N HIS A 48 1.92 -38.72 7.16
CA HIS A 48 0.52 -39.12 7.19
C HIS A 48 -0.24 -38.29 8.25
N PRO A 49 -1.55 -37.99 8.08
CA PRO A 49 -2.30 -37.22 9.08
C PRO A 49 -2.30 -37.82 10.50
N ARG A 50 -2.01 -39.12 10.67
CA ARG A 50 -1.84 -39.74 12.00
C ARG A 50 -0.55 -39.28 12.67
N GLU A 51 0.56 -39.27 11.95
CA GLU A 51 1.84 -38.76 12.46
C GLU A 51 1.73 -37.25 12.75
N MET A 52 1.04 -36.50 11.90
CA MET A 52 0.74 -35.08 12.15
C MET A 52 -0.01 -34.87 13.45
N LEU A 53 -0.98 -35.73 13.74
CA LEU A 53 -1.75 -35.67 14.98
C LEU A 53 -0.85 -35.93 16.20
N GLU A 54 -0.02 -36.97 16.16
CA GLU A 54 0.93 -37.27 17.24
C GLU A 54 1.86 -36.08 17.51
N MET A 55 2.37 -35.43 16.46
CA MET A 55 3.22 -34.24 16.60
C MET A 55 2.47 -33.05 17.22
N LEU A 56 1.23 -32.80 16.79
CA LEU A 56 0.40 -31.73 17.37
C LEU A 56 0.08 -31.99 18.84
N GLU A 57 -0.19 -33.24 19.22
CA GLU A 57 -0.44 -33.64 20.62
C GLU A 57 0.81 -33.42 21.49
N HIS A 58 2.01 -33.73 20.97
CA HIS A 58 3.27 -33.42 21.65
C HIS A 58 3.46 -31.91 21.91
N GLU A 59 2.94 -31.07 21.01
CA GLU A 59 2.93 -29.61 21.14
C GLU A 59 1.75 -29.08 21.96
N LYS A 60 0.96 -29.96 22.58
CA LYS A 60 -0.23 -29.66 23.40
C LYS A 60 -1.39 -29.05 22.61
N PHE A 61 -1.41 -29.21 21.29
CA PHE A 61 -2.58 -28.92 20.48
C PHE A 61 -3.51 -30.13 20.47
N HIS A 62 -4.82 -29.87 20.58
CA HIS A 62 -5.83 -30.92 20.67
C HIS A 62 -6.77 -30.78 19.48
N ILE A 63 -6.82 -31.81 18.64
CA ILE A 63 -7.74 -31.93 17.50
C ILE A 63 -8.03 -33.41 17.29
N SER A 64 -9.26 -33.79 16.94
CA SER A 64 -9.52 -35.21 16.63
C SER A 64 -8.94 -35.58 15.26
N TYR A 65 -8.59 -36.85 15.06
CA TYR A 65 -8.12 -37.33 13.76
C TYR A 65 -9.10 -37.04 12.62
N GLU A 66 -10.40 -37.27 12.86
CA GLU A 66 -11.46 -36.99 11.88
C GLU A 66 -11.53 -35.50 11.53
N MET A 67 -11.40 -34.64 12.54
CA MET A 67 -11.38 -33.20 12.36
C MET A 67 -10.16 -32.73 11.58
N LEU A 68 -8.97 -33.25 11.91
CA LEU A 68 -7.74 -32.94 11.19
C LEU A 68 -7.85 -33.29 9.71
N VAL A 69 -8.34 -34.49 9.38
CA VAL A 69 -8.55 -34.92 7.98
C VAL A 69 -9.60 -34.03 7.29
N ARG A 70 -10.68 -33.67 8.00
CA ARG A 70 -11.70 -32.74 7.47
C ARG A 70 -11.11 -31.37 7.17
N CYS A 71 -10.33 -30.81 8.10
CA CYS A 71 -9.67 -29.52 7.95
C CYS A 71 -8.62 -29.54 6.83
N LEU A 72 -7.80 -30.58 6.71
CA LEU A 72 -6.84 -30.75 5.60
C LEU A 72 -7.55 -30.74 4.24
N ARG A 73 -8.69 -31.43 4.12
CA ARG A 73 -9.52 -31.38 2.91
C ARG A 73 -10.11 -29.99 2.70
N SER A 74 -10.62 -29.34 3.75
CA SER A 74 -11.18 -27.99 3.70
C SER A 74 -10.16 -26.98 3.14
N VAL A 75 -8.93 -27.03 3.63
CA VAL A 75 -7.85 -26.12 3.24
C VAL A 75 -7.04 -26.60 2.03
N ASN A 76 -7.49 -27.63 1.31
CA ASN A 76 -6.83 -28.17 0.11
C ASN A 76 -5.38 -28.67 0.32
N LEU A 77 -5.09 -29.22 1.50
CA LEU A 77 -3.79 -29.79 1.89
C LEU A 77 -3.92 -31.28 2.24
N ASP A 78 -4.90 -31.98 1.68
CA ASP A 78 -5.17 -33.40 1.91
C ASP A 78 -4.20 -34.35 1.18
N ASP A 79 -3.31 -33.82 0.33
CA ASP A 79 -2.34 -34.56 -0.46
C ASP A 79 -0.89 -34.14 -0.14
N PRO A 80 0.04 -35.10 0.07
CA PRO A 80 1.45 -34.79 0.35
C PRO A 80 2.16 -33.97 -0.73
N GLY A 81 1.83 -34.19 -2.01
CA GLY A 81 2.38 -33.43 -3.12
C GLY A 81 1.97 -31.96 -3.07
N LYS A 82 0.67 -31.70 -2.84
CA LYS A 82 0.15 -30.34 -2.63
C LYS A 82 0.81 -29.65 -1.45
N ARG A 83 0.99 -30.36 -0.34
CA ARG A 83 1.66 -29.82 0.85
C ARG A 83 3.10 -29.43 0.56
N CYS A 84 3.86 -30.30 -0.10
CA CYS A 84 5.26 -29.99 -0.48
C CYS A 84 5.34 -28.77 -1.40
N TYR A 85 4.47 -28.72 -2.42
CA TYR A 85 4.39 -27.60 -3.36
C TYR A 85 4.10 -26.27 -2.64
N ILE A 86 3.09 -26.24 -1.76
CA ILE A 86 2.75 -25.05 -0.99
C ILE A 86 3.87 -24.68 -0.01
N CYS A 87 4.51 -25.63 0.67
CA CYS A 87 5.63 -25.33 1.57
C CYS A 87 6.72 -24.54 0.85
N THR A 88 7.14 -24.99 -0.33
CA THR A 88 8.16 -24.30 -1.12
C THR A 88 7.75 -22.85 -1.44
N GLN A 89 6.52 -22.64 -1.92
CA GLN A 89 6.07 -21.27 -2.22
C GLN A 89 6.00 -20.36 -0.99
N ILE A 90 5.56 -20.90 0.14
CA ILE A 90 5.42 -20.12 1.38
C ILE A 90 6.77 -19.79 1.98
N GLU A 91 7.73 -20.72 1.96
CA GLU A 91 9.11 -20.47 2.36
C GLU A 91 9.79 -19.42 1.48
N GLU A 92 9.60 -19.50 0.16
CA GLU A 92 10.09 -18.51 -0.79
C GLU A 92 9.49 -17.12 -0.54
N ALA A 93 8.16 -17.03 -0.38
CA ALA A 93 7.46 -15.78 -0.08
C ALA A 93 7.92 -15.17 1.25
N ALA A 94 8.05 -15.97 2.31
CA ALA A 94 8.58 -15.53 3.60
C ALA A 94 10.04 -15.05 3.48
N GLY A 95 10.87 -15.75 2.70
CA GLY A 95 12.24 -15.35 2.41
C GLY A 95 12.33 -13.99 1.71
N HIS A 96 11.48 -13.75 0.70
CA HIS A 96 11.39 -12.45 0.04
C HIS A 96 10.90 -11.35 0.99
N LEU A 97 9.87 -11.63 1.81
CA LEU A 97 9.40 -10.69 2.82
C LEU A 97 10.52 -10.26 3.77
N LYS A 98 11.30 -11.19 4.32
CA LYS A 98 12.41 -10.88 5.24
C LYS A 98 13.48 -10.01 4.58
N LYS A 99 13.89 -10.35 3.35
CA LYS A 99 14.86 -9.54 2.59
C LYS A 99 14.31 -8.16 2.23
N ALA A 100 13.01 -8.06 1.94
CA ALA A 100 12.34 -6.78 1.71
C ALA A 100 12.33 -5.92 2.99
N LEU A 101 12.06 -6.53 4.15
CA LEU A 101 12.18 -5.87 5.45
C LEU A 101 13.63 -5.48 5.79
N ASP A 102 14.63 -6.12 5.21
CA ASP A 102 16.03 -5.67 5.27
C ASP A 102 16.39 -4.56 4.27
N GLY A 103 15.47 -4.23 3.36
CA GLY A 103 15.56 -3.10 2.45
C GLY A 103 15.82 -3.46 0.99
N SER A 104 15.74 -4.75 0.62
CA SER A 104 15.85 -5.18 -0.77
C SER A 104 14.60 -4.81 -1.58
N LYS A 105 14.75 -3.87 -2.52
CA LYS A 105 13.68 -3.52 -3.47
C LYS A 105 13.30 -4.68 -4.38
N LYS A 106 14.28 -5.50 -4.79
CA LYS A 106 14.05 -6.66 -5.65
C LYS A 106 13.14 -7.68 -4.95
N ASP A 107 13.42 -7.97 -3.69
CA ASP A 107 12.61 -8.91 -2.90
C ASP A 107 11.25 -8.33 -2.53
N ALA A 108 11.13 -7.00 -2.40
CA ALA A 108 9.84 -6.34 -2.24
C ALA A 108 8.94 -6.54 -3.48
N VAL A 109 9.49 -6.45 -4.69
CA VAL A 109 8.77 -6.77 -5.93
C VAL A 109 8.37 -8.25 -5.96
N ALA A 110 9.29 -9.16 -5.67
CA ALA A 110 8.98 -10.60 -5.66
C ALA A 110 7.89 -10.97 -4.63
N PHE A 111 7.92 -10.36 -3.43
CA PHE A 111 6.85 -10.52 -2.45
C PHE A 111 5.53 -9.90 -2.92
N ALA A 112 5.60 -8.73 -3.58
CA ALA A 112 4.42 -8.08 -4.16
C ALA A 112 3.76 -8.92 -5.26
N ASP A 113 4.54 -9.65 -6.06
CA ASP A 113 4.04 -10.58 -7.08
C ASP A 113 3.26 -11.71 -6.43
N PHE A 114 3.82 -12.34 -5.38
CA PHE A 114 3.12 -13.35 -4.58
C PHE A 114 1.82 -12.81 -4.00
N ALA A 115 1.85 -11.64 -3.35
CA ALA A 115 0.68 -11.01 -2.75
C ALA A 115 -0.35 -10.52 -3.79
N SER A 116 0.02 -10.48 -5.06
CA SER A 116 -0.85 -10.05 -6.17
C SER A 116 -1.52 -11.22 -6.90
N ASP A 117 -1.07 -12.46 -6.65
CA ASP A 117 -1.63 -13.70 -7.20
C ASP A 117 -1.74 -14.81 -6.15
N MET A 118 -2.64 -14.60 -5.19
CA MET A 118 -2.99 -15.58 -4.16
C MET A 118 -4.12 -16.53 -4.59
N THR A 119 -4.52 -16.47 -5.87
CA THR A 119 -5.80 -17.00 -6.38
C THR A 119 -5.68 -18.31 -7.15
N GLU A 120 -4.50 -18.93 -7.04
CA GLU A 120 -4.18 -20.17 -7.76
C GLU A 120 -5.10 -21.32 -7.37
N ARG A 121 -5.50 -22.10 -8.37
CA ARG A 121 -6.33 -23.30 -8.19
C ARG A 121 -5.53 -24.54 -8.53
N ASP A 122 -5.80 -25.59 -7.76
CA ASP A 122 -5.31 -26.93 -8.06
C ASP A 122 -5.87 -27.43 -9.39
N ASN A 123 -4.97 -27.75 -10.33
CA ASN A 123 -5.29 -28.25 -11.67
C ASN A 123 -6.11 -29.55 -11.67
N SER A 124 -6.07 -30.34 -10.59
CA SER A 124 -6.72 -31.66 -10.52
C SER A 124 -8.18 -31.59 -10.06
N ARG A 125 -8.51 -30.69 -9.13
CA ARG A 125 -9.84 -30.60 -8.49
C ARG A 125 -10.50 -29.22 -8.61
N GLY A 126 -9.81 -28.23 -9.18
CA GLY A 126 -10.29 -26.85 -9.29
C GLY A 126 -10.45 -26.12 -7.96
N LYS A 127 -9.94 -26.70 -6.86
CA LYS A 127 -10.01 -26.13 -5.51
C LYS A 127 -8.88 -25.11 -5.31
N MET A 128 -9.20 -23.99 -4.68
CA MET A 128 -8.23 -22.92 -4.42
C MET A 128 -7.13 -23.34 -3.45
N TYR A 129 -5.95 -22.75 -3.63
CA TYR A 129 -4.91 -22.68 -2.61
C TYR A 129 -5.09 -21.40 -1.81
N PHE A 130 -5.26 -21.54 -0.50
CA PHE A 130 -5.43 -20.45 0.45
C PHE A 130 -4.07 -19.84 0.81
N LYS A 131 -3.38 -19.24 -0.16
CA LYS A 131 -1.94 -18.87 -0.01
C LYS A 131 -1.71 -17.87 1.13
N ALA A 132 -2.60 -16.90 1.31
CA ALA A 132 -2.48 -15.92 2.39
C ALA A 132 -2.58 -16.59 3.76
N LYS A 133 -3.53 -17.52 3.89
CA LYS A 133 -3.73 -18.36 5.07
C LYS A 133 -2.47 -19.13 5.45
N TYR A 134 -1.88 -19.81 4.47
CA TYR A 134 -0.67 -20.61 4.69
C TYR A 134 0.50 -19.73 5.09
N LEU A 135 0.66 -18.58 4.44
CA LEU A 135 1.73 -17.63 4.75
C LEU A 135 1.63 -17.13 6.18
N LEU A 136 0.46 -16.66 6.63
CA LEU A 136 0.32 -16.14 8.00
C LEU A 136 0.59 -17.20 9.07
N VAL A 137 0.16 -18.45 8.86
CA VAL A 137 0.51 -19.56 9.76
C VAL A 137 2.01 -19.74 9.82
N TYR A 138 2.65 -19.78 8.67
CA TYR A 138 4.10 -19.94 8.59
C TYR A 138 4.83 -18.83 9.34
N LEU A 139 4.48 -17.57 9.07
CA LEU A 139 5.15 -16.42 9.68
C LEU A 139 4.97 -16.37 11.21
N ILE A 140 3.79 -16.75 11.73
CA ILE A 140 3.46 -16.62 13.15
C ILE A 140 3.96 -17.82 13.96
N TRP A 141 3.93 -19.02 13.38
CA TRP A 141 4.16 -20.27 14.11
C TRP A 141 5.42 -21.04 13.71
N ILE A 142 6.00 -20.76 12.54
CA ILE A 142 7.10 -21.57 11.98
C ILE A 142 8.36 -20.73 11.80
N ASP A 143 8.29 -19.58 11.13
CA ASP A 143 9.46 -18.78 10.78
C ASP A 143 10.27 -18.35 12.01
N GLU A 144 11.58 -18.58 12.00
CA GLU A 144 12.43 -18.35 13.17
C GLU A 144 12.57 -16.87 13.55
N ASP A 145 12.53 -15.98 12.56
CA ASP A 145 12.79 -14.55 12.76
C ASP A 145 11.51 -13.75 13.02
N LEU A 146 10.38 -14.21 12.46
CA LEU A 146 9.11 -13.48 12.46
C LEU A 146 8.09 -14.05 13.46
N ARG A 147 8.25 -15.29 13.93
CA ARG A 147 7.30 -15.91 14.88
C ARG A 147 7.21 -15.10 16.18
N SER A 148 5.98 -14.94 16.68
CA SER A 148 5.73 -14.31 17.98
C SER A 148 4.45 -14.85 18.61
N GLN A 149 4.50 -15.08 19.92
CA GLN A 149 3.32 -15.49 20.69
C GLN A 149 2.26 -14.39 20.76
N ASP A 150 2.66 -13.12 20.61
CA ASP A 150 1.75 -11.97 20.66
C ASP A 150 0.79 -11.93 19.47
N TYR A 151 1.09 -12.67 18.38
CA TYR A 151 0.32 -12.66 17.14
C TYR A 151 -0.48 -13.95 16.92
N ILE A 152 -0.50 -14.85 17.92
CA ILE A 152 -1.18 -16.15 17.83
C ILE A 152 -2.64 -16.02 17.41
N GLN A 153 -3.34 -15.01 17.91
CA GLN A 153 -4.74 -14.74 17.59
C GLN A 153 -4.95 -14.50 16.10
N ILE A 154 -4.02 -13.80 15.44
CA ILE A 154 -4.05 -13.55 13.99
C ILE A 154 -3.90 -14.87 13.25
N GLY A 155 -2.92 -15.69 13.67
CA GLY A 155 -2.68 -17.02 13.13
C GLY A 155 -3.73 -18.06 13.54
N GLN A 156 -4.71 -17.68 14.35
CA GLN A 156 -5.85 -18.49 14.75
C GLN A 156 -7.16 -17.99 14.14
N CYS A 157 -7.23 -16.81 13.52
CA CYS A 157 -8.47 -16.25 12.96
C CYS A 157 -8.59 -16.48 11.46
N TYR A 158 -9.61 -17.22 11.04
CA TYR A 158 -9.69 -17.74 9.66
C TYR A 158 -10.91 -17.28 8.87
N GLY A 159 -10.76 -16.13 8.23
CA GLY A 159 -11.35 -15.90 6.92
C GLY A 159 -10.23 -15.70 5.90
N GLU A 160 -10.31 -16.33 4.73
CA GLU A 160 -9.28 -16.13 3.69
C GLU A 160 -9.08 -14.65 3.37
N ARG A 161 -10.19 -13.91 3.24
CA ARG A 161 -10.18 -12.46 3.02
C ARG A 161 -9.40 -11.68 4.08
N TYR A 162 -9.55 -12.07 5.34
CA TYR A 162 -8.82 -11.43 6.43
C TYR A 162 -7.32 -11.65 6.24
N CYS A 163 -6.91 -12.89 5.98
CA CYS A 163 -5.51 -13.21 5.73
C CYS A 163 -4.96 -12.45 4.51
N GLU A 164 -5.70 -12.41 3.41
CA GLU A 164 -5.31 -11.68 2.20
C GLU A 164 -5.13 -10.19 2.47
N ARG A 165 -6.04 -9.58 3.25
CA ARG A 165 -5.94 -8.16 3.64
C ARG A 165 -4.65 -7.89 4.40
N VAL A 166 -4.30 -8.72 5.38
CA VAL A 166 -3.06 -8.56 6.16
C VAL A 166 -1.83 -8.68 5.26
N VAL A 167 -1.80 -9.66 4.35
CA VAL A 167 -0.69 -9.86 3.40
C VAL A 167 -0.58 -8.68 2.42
N ARG A 168 -1.70 -8.15 1.93
CA ARG A 168 -1.74 -6.97 1.06
C ARG A 168 -1.30 -5.70 1.78
N GLN A 169 -1.65 -5.55 3.06
CA GLN A 169 -1.18 -4.43 3.88
C GLN A 169 0.34 -4.48 4.09
N LEU A 170 0.90 -5.68 4.33
CA LEU A 170 2.35 -5.88 4.36
C LEU A 170 3.00 -5.45 3.04
N LYS A 171 2.45 -5.89 1.91
CA LYS A 171 2.90 -5.46 0.57
C LYS A 171 2.87 -3.93 0.45
N LYS A 172 1.73 -3.28 0.71
CA LYS A 172 1.51 -1.84 0.55
C LYS A 172 2.53 -1.02 1.35
N GLU A 173 2.71 -1.37 2.63
CA GLU A 173 3.59 -0.64 3.54
C GLU A 173 5.08 -0.81 3.21
N ILE A 174 5.49 -2.02 2.81
CA ILE A 174 6.86 -2.29 2.35
C ILE A 174 7.15 -1.53 1.06
N ASN A 175 6.26 -1.59 0.07
CA ASN A 175 6.42 -0.88 -1.21
C ASN A 175 6.50 0.63 -1.00
N ARG A 176 5.62 1.18 -0.15
CA ARG A 176 5.64 2.60 0.24
C ARG A 176 6.99 2.98 0.86
N LYS A 177 7.52 2.16 1.78
CA LYS A 177 8.78 2.48 2.45
C LYS A 177 9.98 2.41 1.51
N LEU A 178 9.98 1.49 0.55
CA LEU A 178 11.08 1.26 -0.38
C LEU A 178 10.98 2.09 -1.67
N GLY A 179 9.89 2.82 -1.84
CA GLY A 179 9.62 3.60 -3.05
C GLY A 179 9.49 2.70 -4.29
N VAL A 180 8.93 1.50 -4.12
CA VAL A 180 8.58 0.61 -5.23
C VAL A 180 7.24 1.09 -5.78
N LYS A 181 7.23 1.56 -7.03
CA LYS A 181 5.99 1.95 -7.70
C LYS A 181 5.23 0.68 -8.07
N GLU A 182 3.97 0.58 -7.66
CA GLU A 182 3.10 -0.50 -8.09
C GLU A 182 2.66 -0.26 -9.53
N GLU A 183 2.70 -1.31 -10.35
CA GLU A 183 1.90 -1.34 -11.57
C GLU A 183 0.44 -1.44 -11.14
N LYS A 184 -0.29 -0.33 -11.26
CA LYS A 184 -1.74 -0.32 -11.02
C LYS A 184 -2.36 -1.28 -12.02
N LYS A 185 -2.91 -2.40 -11.52
CA LYS A 185 -3.69 -3.32 -12.35
C LYS A 185 -4.84 -2.52 -12.95
N SER A 186 -4.98 -2.56 -14.27
CA SER A 186 -6.09 -1.89 -14.92
C SER A 186 -7.40 -2.49 -14.44
N THR A 187 -8.48 -1.69 -14.40
CA THR A 187 -9.84 -2.19 -14.20
C THR A 187 -10.14 -3.38 -15.12
N ARG A 188 -9.58 -3.37 -16.34
CA ARG A 188 -9.68 -4.47 -17.30
C ARG A 188 -9.00 -5.75 -16.81
N ASP A 189 -7.85 -5.65 -16.15
CA ASP A 189 -7.09 -6.81 -15.66
C ASP A 189 -7.81 -7.47 -14.47
N VAL A 190 -8.38 -6.64 -13.58
CA VAL A 190 -9.20 -7.13 -12.47
C VAL A 190 -10.45 -7.85 -13.00
N LEU A 191 -11.13 -7.27 -13.99
CA LEU A 191 -12.30 -7.89 -14.64
C LEU A 191 -11.95 -9.21 -15.34
N GLN A 192 -10.84 -9.27 -16.09
CA GLN A 192 -10.39 -10.51 -16.74
C GLN A 192 -10.05 -11.61 -15.72
N LYS A 193 -9.40 -11.26 -14.61
CA LYS A 193 -9.16 -12.21 -13.52
C LYS A 193 -10.46 -12.69 -12.89
N THR A 194 -11.43 -11.79 -12.73
CA THR A 194 -12.77 -12.13 -12.22
C THR A 194 -13.47 -13.13 -13.14
N GLU A 195 -13.45 -12.89 -14.46
CA GLU A 195 -14.02 -13.79 -15.47
C GLU A 195 -13.33 -15.16 -15.46
N ALA A 196 -12.00 -15.21 -15.37
CA ALA A 196 -11.25 -16.47 -15.32
C ALA A 196 -11.59 -17.31 -14.07
N VAL A 197 -11.83 -16.65 -12.94
CA VAL A 197 -12.20 -17.31 -11.67
C VAL A 197 -13.63 -17.85 -11.74
N LEU A 198 -14.55 -17.13 -12.39
CA LEU A 198 -15.92 -17.61 -12.63
C LEU A 198 -15.91 -18.80 -13.60
N ALA A 199 -15.19 -18.70 -14.72
CA ALA A 199 -15.09 -19.76 -15.73
C ALA A 199 -14.44 -21.05 -15.19
N SER A 200 -13.40 -20.94 -14.36
CA SER A 200 -12.78 -22.11 -13.71
C SER A 200 -13.69 -22.78 -12.68
N THR A 201 -14.62 -22.03 -12.07
CA THR A 201 -15.63 -22.59 -11.17
C THR A 201 -16.64 -23.44 -11.96
N GLU A 202 -17.06 -22.99 -13.14
CA GLU A 202 -17.96 -23.75 -14.03
C GLU A 202 -17.30 -25.04 -14.56
N SER A 203 -16.02 -25.02 -14.92
CA SER A 203 -15.28 -26.21 -15.38
C SER A 203 -15.21 -27.33 -14.33
N SER A 204 -15.13 -26.99 -13.04
CA SER A 204 -15.08 -27.99 -11.95
C SER A 204 -16.39 -28.80 -11.78
N TYR A 205 -17.48 -28.37 -12.44
CA TYR A 205 -18.81 -28.99 -12.40
C TYR A 205 -18.86 -30.40 -13.02
N GLU A 206 -18.03 -30.67 -14.04
CA GLU A 206 -18.09 -31.91 -14.84
C GLU A 206 -17.40 -33.12 -14.17
N LEU A 207 -16.66 -32.94 -13.08
CA LEU A 207 -15.71 -33.94 -12.55
C LEU A 207 -16.18 -34.78 -11.34
N THR A 208 -17.36 -34.56 -10.76
CA THR A 208 -17.77 -35.26 -9.50
C THR A 208 -19.08 -36.05 -9.62
N GLY A 209 -19.00 -37.36 -9.33
CA GLY A 209 -20.07 -38.36 -9.44
C GLY A 209 -20.90 -38.64 -8.17
N ASN A 210 -22.10 -39.19 -8.42
CA ASN A 210 -23.11 -39.92 -7.63
C ASN A 210 -23.54 -39.58 -6.18
N ASP A 211 -22.93 -38.66 -5.42
CA ASP A 211 -23.51 -38.21 -4.14
C ASP A 211 -23.95 -36.74 -4.21
N GLU A 212 -25.24 -36.54 -4.49
CA GLU A 212 -25.84 -35.25 -4.83
C GLU A 212 -25.79 -34.25 -3.66
N LEU A 213 -25.88 -34.73 -2.41
CA LEU A 213 -25.86 -33.87 -1.23
C LEU A 213 -24.43 -33.37 -0.90
N ALA A 214 -23.44 -34.25 -1.03
CA ALA A 214 -22.03 -33.88 -0.88
C ALA A 214 -21.59 -32.92 -2.00
N LYS A 215 -22.08 -33.16 -3.23
CA LYS A 215 -21.85 -32.28 -4.39
C LYS A 215 -22.46 -30.90 -4.20
N LEU A 216 -23.70 -30.81 -3.73
CA LEU A 216 -24.37 -29.54 -3.45
C LEU A 216 -23.69 -28.74 -2.33
N ARG A 217 -23.21 -29.41 -1.27
CA ARG A 217 -22.46 -28.74 -0.19
C ARG A 217 -21.12 -28.20 -0.68
N PHE A 218 -20.37 -29.01 -1.43
CA PHE A 218 -19.11 -28.59 -2.04
C PHE A 218 -19.31 -27.40 -2.98
N LEU A 219 -20.36 -27.44 -3.82
CA LEU A 219 -20.71 -26.34 -4.73
C LEU A 219 -21.07 -25.07 -3.97
N ASN A 220 -21.90 -25.16 -2.93
CA ASN A 220 -22.29 -24.01 -2.13
C ASN A 220 -21.08 -23.33 -1.48
N GLU A 221 -20.15 -24.14 -0.96
CA GLU A 221 -18.91 -23.67 -0.37
C GLU A 221 -17.98 -23.03 -1.42
N ASN A 222 -17.89 -23.63 -2.62
CA ASN A 222 -17.09 -23.09 -3.72
C ASN A 222 -17.67 -21.77 -4.26
N TYR A 223 -19.00 -21.68 -4.45
CA TYR A 223 -19.66 -20.44 -4.85
C TYR A 223 -19.53 -19.35 -3.79
N ARG A 224 -19.64 -19.71 -2.51
CA ARG A 224 -19.42 -18.78 -1.42
C ARG A 224 -18.00 -18.23 -1.44
N ASN A 225 -17.00 -19.10 -1.62
CA ASN A 225 -15.59 -18.70 -1.74
C ASN A 225 -15.31 -17.86 -2.99
N SER A 226 -15.99 -18.13 -4.11
CA SER A 226 -15.90 -17.27 -5.31
C SER A 226 -16.55 -15.91 -5.07
N LEU A 227 -17.68 -15.84 -4.36
CA LEU A 227 -18.43 -14.60 -4.10
C LEU A 227 -17.72 -13.72 -3.06
N GLU A 228 -17.40 -14.29 -1.89
CA GLU A 228 -16.01 -14.44 -1.47
C GLU A 228 -14.96 -13.48 -2.10
N MET A 229 -14.28 -14.00 -3.10
CA MET A 229 -13.19 -13.35 -3.79
C MET A 229 -13.63 -12.19 -4.70
N VAL A 230 -14.80 -12.27 -5.33
CA VAL A 230 -15.34 -11.21 -6.19
C VAL A 230 -15.56 -9.93 -5.39
N GLN A 231 -16.10 -10.01 -4.17
CA GLN A 231 -16.26 -8.84 -3.31
C GLN A 231 -14.89 -8.24 -2.93
N ALA A 232 -13.88 -9.06 -2.63
CA ALA A 232 -12.54 -8.56 -2.32
C ALA A 232 -11.90 -7.84 -3.53
N MET A 233 -12.14 -8.35 -4.76
CA MET A 233 -11.71 -7.66 -5.98
C MET A 233 -12.46 -6.35 -6.21
N PHE A 234 -13.76 -6.29 -5.86
CA PHE A 234 -14.53 -5.04 -5.92
C PHE A 234 -14.04 -4.01 -4.90
N ASP A 235 -13.69 -4.45 -3.70
CA ASP A 235 -13.12 -3.57 -2.68
C ASP A 235 -11.74 -3.03 -3.14
N GLU A 236 -10.88 -3.90 -3.71
CA GLU A 236 -9.59 -3.51 -4.30
C GLU A 236 -9.78 -2.53 -5.47
N LEU A 237 -10.77 -2.77 -6.35
CA LEU A 237 -11.09 -1.86 -7.43
C LEU A 237 -11.59 -0.52 -6.90
N THR A 238 -12.41 -0.52 -5.85
CA THR A 238 -12.94 0.70 -5.24
C THR A 238 -11.81 1.52 -4.62
N GLU A 239 -10.92 0.90 -3.85
CA GLU A 239 -9.73 1.57 -3.28
C GLU A 239 -8.83 2.12 -4.40
N SER A 240 -8.58 1.34 -5.45
CA SER A 240 -7.78 1.79 -6.59
C SER A 240 -8.41 2.98 -7.33
N VAL A 241 -9.74 3.01 -7.46
CA VAL A 241 -10.46 4.11 -8.10
C VAL A 241 -10.39 5.36 -7.23
N GLU A 242 -10.57 5.23 -5.92
CA GLU A 242 -10.45 6.34 -4.96
C GLU A 242 -9.04 6.93 -4.96
N GLU A 243 -8.00 6.09 -4.89
CA GLU A 243 -6.61 6.53 -4.96
C GLU A 243 -6.31 7.23 -6.30
N SER A 244 -6.79 6.68 -7.42
CA SER A 244 -6.63 7.30 -8.73
C SER A 244 -7.39 8.62 -8.86
N ALA A 245 -8.56 8.76 -8.23
CA ALA A 245 -9.33 9.98 -8.24
C ALA A 245 -8.63 11.08 -7.43
N GLU A 246 -8.10 10.75 -6.25
CA GLU A 246 -7.36 11.69 -5.42
C GLU A 246 -6.05 12.12 -6.10
N GLU A 247 -5.35 11.21 -6.77
CA GLU A 247 -4.14 11.53 -7.55
C GLU A 247 -4.46 12.39 -8.78
N ALA A 248 -5.56 12.11 -9.49
CA ALA A 248 -6.03 12.92 -10.61
C ALA A 248 -6.41 14.34 -10.15
N LYS A 249 -7.06 14.47 -8.99
CA LYS A 249 -7.38 15.76 -8.37
C LYS A 249 -6.10 16.54 -8.03
N LYS A 250 -5.11 15.90 -7.41
CA LYS A 250 -3.81 16.51 -7.11
C LYS A 250 -3.09 16.99 -8.37
N THR A 251 -3.07 16.15 -9.41
CA THR A 251 -2.47 16.49 -10.72
C THR A 251 -3.19 17.68 -11.37
N ALA A 252 -4.52 17.68 -11.38
CA ALA A 252 -5.30 18.79 -11.95
C ALA A 252 -5.07 20.13 -11.21
N ILE A 253 -4.96 20.09 -9.88
CA ILE A 253 -4.60 21.26 -9.06
C ILE A 253 -3.19 21.74 -9.44
N SER A 254 -2.22 20.83 -9.50
CA SER A 254 -0.84 21.14 -9.88
C SER A 254 -0.76 21.79 -11.27
N ASP A 255 -1.46 21.23 -12.26
CA ASP A 255 -1.49 21.76 -13.63
C ASP A 255 -2.14 23.15 -13.70
N PHE A 256 -3.21 23.37 -12.95
CA PHE A 256 -3.89 24.66 -12.91
C PHE A 256 -2.99 25.75 -12.30
N PHE A 257 -2.38 25.49 -11.15
CA PHE A 257 -1.47 26.44 -10.52
C PHE A 257 -0.14 26.60 -11.26
N GLY A 258 0.33 25.54 -11.92
CA GLY A 258 1.48 25.61 -12.84
C GLY A 258 1.21 26.54 -14.03
N LYS A 259 -0.02 26.52 -14.58
CA LYS A 259 -0.44 27.50 -15.59
C LYS A 259 -0.54 28.91 -15.02
N LEU A 260 -1.08 29.09 -13.81
CA LEU A 260 -1.14 30.41 -13.16
C LEU A 260 0.25 31.02 -12.95
N ASN A 261 1.26 30.21 -12.65
CA ASN A 261 2.64 30.68 -12.51
C ASN A 261 3.47 30.62 -13.80
N SER A 262 2.84 30.29 -14.93
CA SER A 262 3.52 30.29 -16.22
C SER A 262 3.87 31.73 -16.64
N PRO A 263 5.05 31.95 -17.24
CA PRO A 263 5.39 33.23 -17.85
C PRO A 263 4.36 33.69 -18.88
N MET A 264 3.66 32.76 -19.54
CA MET A 264 2.61 33.07 -20.53
C MET A 264 1.45 33.88 -19.94
N TYR A 265 1.12 33.65 -18.67
CA TYR A 265 0.07 34.36 -17.96
C TYR A 265 0.62 35.44 -17.01
N GLY A 266 1.92 35.72 -17.10
CA GLY A 266 2.58 36.78 -16.32
C GLY A 266 2.90 36.40 -14.87
N SER A 267 3.10 35.11 -14.57
CA SER A 267 3.46 34.63 -13.23
C SER A 267 2.53 35.20 -12.15
N ILE A 268 1.24 34.89 -12.26
CA ILE A 268 0.18 35.52 -11.47
C ILE A 268 0.42 35.31 -9.98
N LEU A 269 0.90 34.13 -9.58
CA LEU A 269 1.16 33.83 -8.17
C LEU A 269 2.28 34.74 -7.61
N ASP A 270 3.38 34.90 -8.36
CA ASP A 270 4.46 35.80 -7.97
C ASP A 270 3.97 37.26 -7.90
N SER A 271 3.14 37.67 -8.86
CA SER A 271 2.53 39.00 -8.89
C SER A 271 1.63 39.26 -7.68
N LEU A 272 0.89 38.25 -7.20
CA LEU A 272 0.06 38.38 -6.00
C LEU A 272 0.91 38.66 -4.75
N LEU A 273 2.08 38.01 -4.62
CA LEU A 273 3.00 38.26 -3.50
C LEU A 273 3.61 39.65 -3.56
N VAL A 274 4.03 40.10 -4.74
CA VAL A 274 4.55 41.47 -4.93
C VAL A 274 3.49 42.51 -4.54
N VAL A 275 2.24 42.29 -4.94
CA VAL A 275 1.12 43.16 -4.54
C VAL A 275 0.87 43.10 -3.02
N GLU A 276 0.94 41.92 -2.39
CA GLU A 276 0.80 41.78 -0.93
C GLU A 276 1.86 42.61 -0.18
N GLN A 277 3.13 42.48 -0.59
CA GLN A 277 4.26 43.21 -0.01
C GLN A 277 4.11 44.73 -0.21
N ASN A 278 3.76 45.17 -1.42
CA ASN A 278 3.56 46.59 -1.73
C ASN A 278 2.40 47.20 -0.94
N LEU A 279 1.29 46.46 -0.78
CA LEU A 279 0.16 46.90 0.05
C LEU A 279 0.52 46.98 1.54
N ALA A 280 1.34 46.05 2.04
CA ALA A 280 1.84 46.08 3.40
C ALA A 280 2.77 47.29 3.63
N ASN A 281 3.67 47.57 2.70
CA ASN A 281 4.60 48.70 2.76
C ASN A 281 3.87 50.05 2.66
N ALA A 282 2.92 50.19 1.74
CA ALA A 282 2.11 51.40 1.60
C ALA A 282 1.35 51.75 2.89
N ARG A 283 0.84 50.73 3.60
CA ARG A 283 0.20 50.91 4.91
C ARG A 283 1.18 51.38 5.99
N LYS A 284 2.39 50.81 6.04
CA LYS A 284 3.43 51.21 6.99
C LYS A 284 3.84 52.68 6.82
N ILE A 285 3.89 53.15 5.57
CA ILE A 285 4.27 54.53 5.21
C ILE A 285 3.07 55.50 5.35
N GLY A 286 1.88 55.01 5.71
CA GLY A 286 0.69 55.84 5.92
C GLY A 286 0.02 56.34 4.63
N VAL A 287 0.30 55.71 3.49
CA VAL A 287 -0.29 56.08 2.20
C VAL A 287 -1.79 55.76 2.20
N LYS A 288 -2.62 56.79 1.97
CA LYS A 288 -4.07 56.61 1.78
C LYS A 288 -4.34 56.14 0.35
N MET A 289 -4.85 54.92 0.22
CA MET A 289 -5.24 54.37 -1.08
C MET A 289 -6.44 55.15 -1.66
N PRO A 290 -6.40 55.52 -2.95
CA PRO A 290 -7.54 56.13 -3.61
C PRO A 290 -8.80 55.26 -3.51
N PRO A 291 -9.99 55.82 -3.26
CA PRO A 291 -11.24 55.06 -3.15
C PRO A 291 -11.50 54.17 -4.37
N GLN A 292 -11.10 54.60 -5.56
CA GLN A 292 -11.27 53.87 -6.82
C GLN A 292 -10.44 52.58 -6.89
N LEU A 293 -9.33 52.50 -6.14
CA LEU A 293 -8.45 51.33 -6.11
C LEU A 293 -8.75 50.39 -4.94
N MET A 294 -9.64 50.78 -4.02
CA MET A 294 -9.99 49.97 -2.84
C MET A 294 -10.56 48.60 -3.23
N SER A 295 -11.44 48.55 -4.24
CA SER A 295 -12.00 47.30 -4.77
C SER A 295 -10.91 46.34 -5.26
N LEU A 296 -9.90 46.85 -5.96
CA LEU A 296 -8.75 46.04 -6.41
C LEU A 296 -7.97 45.47 -5.22
N THR A 297 -7.71 46.28 -4.20
CA THR A 297 -7.00 45.78 -3.00
C THR A 297 -7.78 44.68 -2.27
N ILE A 298 -9.12 44.75 -2.29
CA ILE A 298 -9.97 43.71 -1.72
C ILE A 298 -9.87 42.44 -2.55
N ILE A 299 -9.97 42.54 -3.89
CA ILE A 299 -9.85 41.40 -4.81
C ILE A 299 -8.50 40.71 -4.64
N PHE A 300 -7.39 41.47 -4.61
CA PHE A 300 -6.06 40.90 -4.41
C PHE A 300 -5.94 40.15 -3.09
N LYS A 301 -6.47 40.70 -2.00
CA LYS A 301 -6.50 40.00 -0.70
C LYS A 301 -7.34 38.73 -0.73
N GLN A 302 -8.49 38.76 -1.40
CA GLN A 302 -9.34 37.59 -1.54
C GLN A 302 -8.66 36.50 -2.39
N LEU A 303 -7.95 36.88 -3.46
CA LEU A 303 -7.16 35.95 -4.27
C LEU A 303 -6.01 35.34 -3.48
N ILE A 304 -5.24 36.14 -2.75
CA ILE A 304 -4.16 35.64 -1.88
C ILE A 304 -4.73 34.67 -0.83
N ARG A 305 -5.85 35.03 -0.22
CA ARG A 305 -6.52 34.15 0.75
C ARG A 305 -6.98 32.85 0.11
N PHE A 306 -7.56 32.91 -1.08
CA PHE A 306 -7.98 31.73 -1.83
C PHE A 306 -6.80 30.80 -2.15
N VAL A 307 -5.65 31.35 -2.57
CA VAL A 307 -4.42 30.57 -2.84
C VAL A 307 -3.93 29.89 -1.56
N LYS A 308 -3.87 30.62 -0.43
CA LYS A 308 -3.48 30.08 0.88
C LYS A 308 -4.47 29.01 1.39
N ASP A 309 -5.77 29.27 1.30
CA ASP A 309 -6.84 28.34 1.71
C ASP A 309 -6.85 27.07 0.82
N SER A 310 -6.34 27.17 -0.40
CA SER A 310 -6.14 26.02 -1.30
C SER A 310 -4.90 25.19 -0.96
N GLY A 311 -4.11 25.56 0.06
CA GLY A 311 -2.90 24.85 0.48
C GLY A 311 -1.69 25.09 -0.42
N ILE A 312 -1.70 26.18 -1.19
CA ILE A 312 -0.60 26.57 -2.08
C ILE A 312 0.29 27.55 -1.33
N GLU A 313 1.56 27.18 -1.17
CA GLU A 313 2.53 27.92 -0.36
C GLU A 313 3.80 28.23 -1.14
N PRO A 314 4.44 29.39 -0.89
CA PRO A 314 5.76 29.68 -1.44
C PRO A 314 6.82 28.76 -0.81
N ILE A 315 7.84 28.41 -1.58
CA ILE A 315 8.95 27.57 -1.11
C ILE A 315 10.01 28.44 -0.41
N GLU A 316 10.38 29.56 -1.02
CA GLU A 316 11.35 30.53 -0.51
C GLU A 316 10.74 31.94 -0.37
N GLU A 317 11.38 32.80 0.41
CA GLU A 317 10.95 34.19 0.60
C GLU A 317 11.61 35.11 -0.45
N VAL A 318 10.78 35.85 -1.20
CA VAL A 318 11.27 36.79 -2.24
C VAL A 318 12.15 37.87 -1.62
N GLY A 319 13.33 38.09 -2.20
CA GLY A 319 14.28 39.10 -1.75
C GLY A 319 15.21 38.64 -0.62
N ARG A 320 15.09 37.41 -0.13
CA ARG A 320 16.07 36.81 0.80
C ARG A 320 17.43 36.73 0.11
N GLU A 321 18.44 37.29 0.76
CA GLU A 321 19.85 37.16 0.36
C GLU A 321 20.53 36.08 1.20
N PHE A 322 21.33 35.25 0.56
CA PHE A 322 22.10 34.20 1.23
C PHE A 322 23.35 33.84 0.43
N GLU A 323 24.30 33.20 1.09
CA GLU A 323 25.51 32.66 0.48
C GLU A 323 25.31 31.15 0.27
N ALA A 324 25.63 30.65 -0.92
CA ALA A 324 25.40 29.26 -1.28
C ALA A 324 26.52 28.70 -2.16
N SER A 325 26.80 27.41 -1.97
CA SER A 325 27.64 26.61 -2.87
C SER A 325 26.80 25.98 -3.99
N TYR A 326 27.46 25.34 -4.96
CA TYR A 326 26.77 24.58 -6.02
C TYR A 326 25.85 23.48 -5.47
N GLU A 327 26.25 22.79 -4.38
CA GLU A 327 25.47 21.72 -3.78
C GLU A 327 24.14 22.24 -3.19
N ASP A 328 24.19 23.42 -2.57
CA ASP A 328 23.06 24.06 -1.89
C ASP A 328 21.95 24.52 -2.86
N ILE A 329 22.31 24.82 -4.11
CA ILE A 329 21.38 25.29 -5.16
C ILE A 329 20.95 24.21 -6.15
N SER A 330 21.35 22.95 -5.92
CA SER A 330 21.07 21.82 -6.83
C SER A 330 19.58 21.59 -7.13
N LEU A 331 18.69 22.07 -6.26
CA LEU A 331 17.24 21.98 -6.38
C LEU A 331 16.57 23.30 -6.79
N LEU A 332 17.35 24.33 -7.14
CA LEU A 332 16.89 25.68 -7.46
C LEU A 332 17.24 26.05 -8.91
N ASN A 333 16.48 26.96 -9.51
CA ASN A 333 16.85 27.56 -10.79
C ASN A 333 17.86 28.69 -10.54
N TYR A 334 19.10 28.50 -10.99
CA TYR A 334 20.15 29.52 -10.85
C TYR A 334 20.29 30.38 -12.10
N VAL A 335 20.37 31.71 -11.90
CA VAL A 335 20.62 32.70 -12.95
C VAL A 335 21.83 33.55 -12.55
N GLY A 336 22.97 33.31 -13.18
CA GLY A 336 24.24 33.99 -12.88
C GLY A 336 25.42 33.36 -13.61
N ALA A 337 26.64 33.75 -13.26
CA ALA A 337 27.84 33.15 -13.83
C ALA A 337 28.05 31.72 -13.30
N PRO A 338 28.60 30.77 -14.09
CA PRO A 338 28.89 29.42 -13.62
C PRO A 338 29.79 29.41 -12.38
N TYR A 339 29.68 28.36 -11.56
CA TYR A 339 30.65 28.06 -10.52
C TYR A 339 31.86 27.38 -11.18
N GLU A 340 33.03 27.99 -11.10
CA GLU A 340 34.26 27.51 -11.74
C GLU A 340 35.17 26.74 -10.79
N ARG A 341 35.04 26.97 -9.47
CA ARG A 341 35.87 26.34 -8.44
C ARG A 341 35.02 25.51 -7.48
N ASP A 342 35.54 24.34 -7.13
CA ASP A 342 34.95 23.50 -6.09
C ASP A 342 35.04 24.21 -4.73
N GLY A 343 33.91 24.32 -4.03
CA GLY A 343 33.77 25.16 -2.83
C GLY A 343 33.62 26.67 -3.06
N GLU A 344 33.38 27.11 -4.30
CA GLU A 344 33.01 28.51 -4.58
C GLU A 344 31.65 28.84 -3.97
N ILE A 345 31.61 29.94 -3.21
CA ILE A 345 30.41 30.46 -2.55
C ILE A 345 30.02 31.76 -3.24
N LYS A 346 28.77 31.86 -3.69
CA LYS A 346 28.24 33.07 -4.31
C LYS A 346 27.12 33.67 -3.47
N LYS A 347 27.01 34.99 -3.50
CA LYS A 347 25.92 35.73 -2.86
C LYS A 347 24.72 35.77 -3.79
N LEU A 348 23.62 35.18 -3.36
CA LEU A 348 22.41 34.99 -4.15
C LEU A 348 21.23 35.72 -3.52
N ARG A 349 20.28 36.13 -4.35
CA ARG A 349 18.98 36.67 -3.96
C ARG A 349 17.86 35.87 -4.60
N VAL A 350 16.84 35.52 -3.81
CA VAL A 350 15.62 34.88 -4.34
C VAL A 350 14.86 35.88 -5.22
N SER A 351 14.79 35.59 -6.51
CA SER A 351 14.05 36.37 -7.51
C SER A 351 12.59 35.94 -7.55
N THR A 352 12.35 34.62 -7.63
CA THR A 352 11.01 34.03 -7.55
C THR A 352 10.97 32.99 -6.44
N PRO A 353 9.88 32.93 -5.66
CA PRO A 353 9.82 32.12 -4.46
C PRO A 353 9.68 30.62 -4.74
N GLY A 354 9.23 30.24 -5.94
CA GLY A 354 8.74 28.89 -6.20
C GLY A 354 7.48 28.57 -5.40
N TRP A 355 6.74 27.55 -5.81
CA TRP A 355 5.43 27.23 -5.25
C TRP A 355 5.28 25.73 -5.06
N LYS A 356 4.62 25.33 -3.96
CA LYS A 356 4.32 23.94 -3.65
C LYS A 356 2.86 23.74 -3.23
N TYR A 357 2.37 22.53 -3.44
CA TYR A 357 1.09 22.03 -2.95
C TYR A 357 1.32 20.74 -2.17
N GLY A 358 1.32 20.82 -0.83
CA GLY A 358 1.79 19.73 0.02
C GLY A 358 3.24 19.36 -0.33
N GLU A 359 3.45 18.13 -0.84
CA GLU A 359 4.76 17.61 -1.27
C GLU A 359 5.07 17.85 -2.77
N ILE A 360 4.11 18.38 -3.54
CA ILE A 360 4.26 18.57 -4.99
C ILE A 360 4.83 19.96 -5.27
N ILE A 361 5.98 20.02 -5.97
CA ILE A 361 6.56 21.28 -6.45
C ILE A 361 5.82 21.71 -7.73
N ILE A 362 5.15 22.86 -7.68
CA ILE A 362 4.44 23.47 -8.81
C ILE A 362 5.42 24.25 -9.68
N SER A 363 6.32 25.00 -9.06
CA SER A 363 7.39 25.72 -9.75
C SER A 363 8.61 25.83 -8.87
N THR A 364 9.78 25.58 -9.43
CA THR A 364 11.05 25.70 -8.73
C THR A 364 11.41 27.17 -8.45
N PRO A 365 11.95 27.50 -7.27
CA PRO A 365 12.39 28.86 -6.97
C PRO A 365 13.55 29.27 -7.88
N THR A 366 13.60 30.55 -8.24
CA THR A 366 14.71 31.12 -9.01
C THR A 366 15.55 32.05 -8.15
N VAL A 367 16.85 31.80 -8.13
CA VAL A 367 17.85 32.60 -7.41
C VAL A 367 18.79 33.27 -8.40
N GLN A 368 19.13 34.53 -8.12
CA GLN A 368 19.98 35.38 -8.95
C GLN A 368 21.22 35.81 -8.18
N GLU A 369 22.37 35.82 -8.86
CA GLU A 369 23.62 36.35 -8.32
C GLU A 369 23.51 37.86 -8.06
N VAL A 370 23.89 38.31 -6.87
CA VAL A 370 23.91 39.73 -6.51
C VAL A 370 25.28 40.29 -6.89
N ALA A 371 25.32 41.20 -7.87
CA ALA A 371 26.56 41.92 -8.20
C ALA A 371 27.00 42.76 -6.98
N GLU A 372 28.27 42.63 -6.59
CA GLU A 372 28.89 43.57 -5.65
C GLU A 372 28.99 44.95 -6.34
N GLU A 373 28.34 45.96 -5.75
CA GLU A 373 28.52 47.38 -6.12
C GLU A 373 29.86 47.92 -5.63
#